data_AF-A0A2M7XVC9-F1
#
_entry.id   AF-A0A2M7XVC9-F1
#
_cell.length_a   1.000
_cell.length_b   1.000
_cell.length_c   1.000
_cell.angle_alpha   90.00
_cell.angle_beta   90.00
_cell.angle_gamma   90.00
#
_symmetry.space_group_name_H-M   'P 1'
#
loop_
_entity.id
_entity.type
_entity.pdbx_description
1 polymer ?
#
loop_
_entity_poly.entity_id
_entity_poly.type
_entity_poly.pdbx_seq_one_letter_code
_entity_poly.pdbx_strand_id
1 'polypeptide(L)'
;MIVAVIHTLVGIVFFSEVLVSIFKRGVFNTVGTDPMTGTVAWYVLFGVMLFICGLTIYELEKSLSGVIPRSIGWSLLILVFLGVLLMPASGFWLALPPAILILIGKPTKAKI
;
A
#
# COMPACT_ATOMS: atom_id res chain seq x y z
N MET A 1 5.17 5.92 0.41
CA MET A 1 5.80 5.29 1.59
C MET A 1 5.01 5.52 2.88
N ILE A 2 4.65 6.77 3.24
CA ILE A 2 3.89 7.06 4.48
C ILE A 2 2.60 6.24 4.60
N VAL A 3 1.79 6.20 3.53
CA VAL A 3 0.55 5.39 3.48
C VAL A 3 0.80 3.92 3.82
N ALA A 4 1.87 3.34 3.28
CA ALA A 4 2.23 1.94 3.55
C ALA A 4 2.63 1.72 5.01
N VAL A 5 3.40 2.64 5.60
CA VAL A 5 3.79 2.58 7.02
C VAL A 5 2.54 2.62 7.91
N ILE A 6 1.64 3.56 7.67
CA ILE A 6 0.40 3.68 8.45
C ILE A 6 -0.46 2.41 8.30
N HIS A 7 -0.67 1.93 7.07
CA HIS A 7 -1.41 0.69 6.79
C HIS A 7 -0.84 -0.50 7.55
N THR A 8 0.47 -0.72 7.46
CA THR A 8 1.14 -1.83 8.15
C THR A 8 1.05 -1.71 9.67
N LEU A 9 1.25 -0.52 10.23
CA LEU A 9 1.15 -0.29 11.69
C LEU A 9 -0.26 -0.56 12.20
N VAL A 10 -1.30 -0.11 11.48
CA VAL A 10 -2.70 -0.42 11.81
C VAL A 10 -2.91 -1.94 11.83
N GLY A 11 -2.43 -2.65 10.81
CA GLY A 11 -2.50 -4.12 10.79
C GLY A 11 -1.82 -4.78 11.98
N ILE A 12 -0.64 -4.30 12.37
CA ILE A 12 0.11 -4.83 13.52
C ILE A 12 -0.66 -4.62 14.82
N VAL A 13 -1.24 -3.44 15.03
CA VAL A 13 -1.97 -3.13 16.27
C VAL A 13 -3.27 -3.93 16.37
N PHE A 14 -4.09 -3.91 15.32
CA PHE A 14 -5.42 -4.52 15.33
C PHE A 14 -5.39 -6.05 15.25
N PHE A 15 -4.37 -6.64 14.62
CA PHE A 15 -4.24 -8.09 14.45
C PHE A 15 -3.08 -8.69 15.23
N SER A 16 -2.62 -7.99 16.28
CA SER A 16 -1.46 -8.38 17.10
C SER A 16 -1.56 -9.81 17.62
N GLU A 17 -2.72 -10.23 18.11
CA GLU A 17 -2.94 -11.60 18.61
C GLU A 17 -2.77 -12.66 17.51
N VAL A 18 -3.34 -12.42 16.33
CA VAL A 18 -3.22 -13.32 15.17
C VAL A 18 -1.78 -13.39 14.70
N LEU A 19 -1.08 -12.25 14.63
CA LEU A 19 0.33 -12.20 14.25
C LEU A 19 1.22 -12.95 15.25
N VAL A 20 1.03 -12.73 16.56
CA VAL A 20 1.74 -13.48 17.61
C VAL A 20 1.46 -14.98 17.51
N SER A 21 0.23 -15.37 17.17
CA SER A 21 -0.11 -16.78 16.95
C SER A 21 0.68 -17.41 15.79
N ILE A 22 0.98 -16.64 14.74
CA ILE A 22 1.79 -17.12 13.60
C ILE A 22 3.22 -17.42 14.08
N PHE A 23 3.82 -16.51 14.87
CA PHE A 23 5.15 -16.74 15.44
C PHE A 23 5.18 -17.94 16.39
N LYS A 24 4.19 -18.07 17.29
CA LYS A 24 4.12 -19.17 18.26
C LYS A 24 3.95 -20.54 17.63
N ARG A 25 3.20 -20.63 16.53
CA ARG A 25 2.97 -21.89 15.79
C ARG A 25 4.13 -22.25 14.84
N GLY A 26 5.14 -21.38 14.74
CA GLY A 26 6.21 -21.47 13.74
C GLY A 26 5.73 -20.92 12.40
N VAL A 27 6.58 -20.13 11.70
CA VAL A 27 6.18 -19.33 10.52
C VAL A 27 5.98 -20.13 9.22
N PHE A 28 6.44 -21.36 9.16
CA PHE A 28 6.32 -22.19 7.95
C PHE A 28 4.93 -22.84 7.87
N ASN A 29 4.24 -22.62 6.76
CA ASN A 29 2.89 -23.16 6.49
C ASN A 29 1.85 -22.88 7.60
N THR A 30 2.04 -21.80 8.38
CA THR A 30 1.19 -21.50 9.56
C THR A 30 -0.22 -21.05 9.21
N VAL A 31 -0.37 -20.41 8.05
CA VAL A 31 -1.66 -19.92 7.55
C VAL A 31 -2.60 -21.11 7.31
N GLY A 32 -2.08 -22.20 6.74
CA GLY A 32 -2.87 -23.38 6.38
C GLY A 32 -4.12 -22.99 5.58
N THR A 33 -5.29 -23.41 6.05
CA THR A 33 -6.59 -23.09 5.47
C THR A 33 -7.40 -22.10 6.32
N ASP A 34 -6.79 -21.47 7.34
CA ASP A 34 -7.48 -20.54 8.22
C ASP A 34 -7.70 -19.18 7.52
N PRO A 35 -8.95 -18.79 7.20
CA PRO A 35 -9.20 -17.58 6.41
C PRO A 35 -8.78 -16.30 7.14
N MET A 36 -8.88 -16.27 8.47
CA MET A 36 -8.52 -15.11 9.27
C MET A 36 -7.01 -14.87 9.26
N THR A 37 -6.23 -15.90 9.61
CA THR A 37 -4.76 -15.85 9.56
C THR A 37 -4.28 -15.51 8.14
N GLY A 38 -4.91 -16.08 7.10
CA GLY A 38 -4.60 -15.76 5.71
C GLY A 38 -4.85 -14.30 5.35
N THR A 39 -5.99 -13.75 5.78
CA THR A 39 -6.34 -12.34 5.55
C THR A 39 -5.37 -11.40 6.25
N VAL A 40 -5.01 -11.68 7.51
CA VAL A 40 -4.05 -10.87 8.28
C VAL A 40 -2.65 -10.93 7.65
N ALA A 41 -2.20 -12.12 7.25
CA ALA A 41 -0.92 -12.28 6.57
C ALA A 41 -0.89 -11.48 5.25
N TRP A 42 -1.94 -11.60 4.44
CA TRP A 42 -2.08 -10.84 3.21
C TRP A 42 -2.09 -9.33 3.46
N TYR A 43 -2.83 -8.87 4.47
CA TYR A 43 -2.92 -7.46 4.83
C TYR A 43 -1.55 -6.85 5.15
N VAL A 44 -0.73 -7.54 5.95
CA VAL A 44 0.61 -7.07 6.34
C VAL A 44 1.59 -7.13 5.18
N LEU A 45 1.62 -8.23 4.43
CA LEU A 45 2.49 -8.39 3.25
C LEU A 45 2.14 -7.37 2.16
N PHE A 46 0.85 -7.08 1.97
CA PHE A 46 0.40 -6.04 1.06
C PHE A 46 0.92 -4.66 1.47
N GLY A 47 0.98 -4.36 2.77
CA GLY A 47 1.63 -3.16 3.29
C GLY A 47 3.12 -3.05 2.90
N VAL A 48 3.86 -4.16 2.96
CA VAL A 48 5.27 -4.21 2.49
C VAL A 48 5.35 -3.96 0.98
N MET A 49 4.46 -4.57 0.20
CA MET A 49 4.38 -4.34 -1.25
C MET A 49 4.10 -2.87 -1.57
N LEU A 50 3.17 -2.23 -0.86
CA LEU A 50 2.88 -0.79 -1.01
C LEU A 50 4.10 0.08 -0.69
N PHE A 51 4.90 -0.30 0.31
CA PHE A 51 6.13 0.41 0.64
C PHE A 51 7.14 0.32 -0.51
N ILE A 52 7.37 -0.89 -1.04
CA ILE A 52 8.25 -1.13 -2.19
C ILE A 52 7.80 -0.31 -3.40
N CYS A 53 6.51 -0.34 -3.75
CA CYS A 53 5.97 0.48 -4.84
C CYS A 53 6.22 1.98 -4.62
N GLY A 54 6.02 2.46 -3.39
CA GLY A 54 6.30 3.85 -3.03
C GLY A 54 7.78 4.23 -3.14
N LEU A 55 8.68 3.31 -2.77
CA LEU A 55 10.12 3.50 -2.94
C LEU A 55 10.52 3.51 -4.42
N THR A 56 9.97 2.59 -5.23
CA THR A 56 10.19 2.56 -6.67
C THR A 56 9.77 3.86 -7.34
N ILE A 57 8.57 4.38 -7.00
CA ILE A 57 8.10 5.68 -7.51
C ILE A 57 9.07 6.80 -7.11
N TYR A 58 9.50 6.84 -5.85
CA TYR A 58 10.44 7.85 -5.37
C TYR A 58 11.78 7.82 -6.14
N GLU A 59 12.35 6.63 -6.35
CA GLU A 59 13.60 6.50 -7.10
C GLU A 59 13.42 6.83 -8.60
N LEU A 60 12.27 6.52 -9.19
CA LEU A 60 11.94 6.94 -10.57
C LEU A 60 11.82 8.46 -10.71
N GLU A 61 11.13 9.12 -9.77
CA GLU A 61 11.00 10.59 -9.74
C GLU A 61 12.39 11.26 -9.62
N LYS A 62 13.26 10.69 -8.78
CA LYS A 62 14.62 11.19 -8.55
C LYS A 62 15.55 10.98 -9.74
N SER A 63 15.48 9.82 -10.39
CA SER A 63 16.43 9.44 -11.46
C SER A 63 16.06 9.99 -12.84
N LEU A 64 14.77 10.11 -13.16
CA LEU A 64 14.33 10.43 -14.52
C LEU A 64 13.90 11.89 -14.72
N SER A 65 13.99 12.74 -13.70
CA SER A 65 13.30 14.06 -13.69
C SER A 65 11.81 13.94 -14.08
N GLY A 66 11.26 12.73 -13.91
CA GLY A 66 10.17 12.23 -14.74
C GLY A 66 8.84 12.37 -14.03
N VAL A 67 7.83 12.82 -14.79
CA VAL A 67 6.44 12.77 -14.35
C VAL A 67 5.99 11.32 -14.29
N ILE A 68 5.41 10.91 -13.16
CA ILE A 68 4.69 9.65 -13.09
C ILE A 68 3.51 9.70 -14.07
N PRO A 69 3.35 8.73 -14.99
CA PRO A 69 2.27 8.76 -15.97
C PRO A 69 0.90 8.92 -15.31
N ARG A 70 0.06 9.81 -15.85
CA ARG A 70 -1.30 10.06 -15.34
C ARG A 70 -2.17 8.81 -15.27
N SER A 71 -1.89 7.80 -16.10
CA SER A 71 -2.56 6.50 -16.04
C SER A 71 -2.43 5.87 -14.66
N ILE A 72 -1.27 5.97 -13.99
CA ILE A 72 -1.07 5.48 -12.63
C ILE A 72 -1.96 6.21 -11.62
N GLY A 73 -2.07 7.54 -11.75
CA GLY A 73 -2.95 8.35 -10.90
C GLY A 73 -4.43 7.97 -11.06
N TRP A 74 -4.89 7.78 -12.30
CA TRP A 74 -6.26 7.32 -12.57
C TRP A 74 -6.52 5.90 -12.08
N SER A 75 -5.58 4.98 -12.30
CA SER A 75 -5.68 3.61 -11.79
C SER A 75 -5.77 3.59 -10.27
N LEU A 76 -4.99 4.42 -9.58
CA LEU A 76 -5.08 4.59 -8.13
C LEU A 76 -6.43 5.16 -7.70
N LEU A 77 -6.94 6.20 -8.37
CA LEU A 77 -8.26 6.76 -8.05
C LEU A 77 -9.40 5.75 -8.22
N ILE A 78 -9.40 4.97 -9.31
CA ILE A 78 -10.40 3.92 -9.54
C ILE A 78 -10.32 2.87 -8.42
N LEU A 79 -9.11 2.45 -8.06
CA LEU A 79 -8.90 1.50 -6.97
C LEU A 79 -9.39 2.05 -5.63
N VAL A 80 -9.12 3.32 -5.33
CA VAL A 80 -9.63 3.99 -4.13
C VAL A 80 -11.15 4.02 -4.13
N PHE A 81 -11.77 4.42 -5.25
CA PHE A 81 -13.22 4.48 -5.37
C PHE A 81 -13.85 3.11 -5.12
N LEU A 82 -13.35 2.05 -5.79
CA LEU A 82 -13.83 0.69 -5.58
C LEU A 82 -13.60 0.22 -4.14
N GLY A 83 -12.42 0.48 -3.58
CA GLY A 83 -12.10 0.09 -2.20
C GLY A 83 -12.99 0.78 -1.16
N VAL A 84 -13.27 2.08 -1.32
CA VAL A 84 -14.18 2.82 -0.43
C VAL A 84 -15.63 2.39 -0.63
N LEU A 85 -16.06 2.15 -1.88
CA LEU A 85 -17.42 1.72 -2.19
C LEU A 85 -17.72 0.33 -1.61
N LEU A 86 -16.79 -0.62 -1.75
CA LEU A 86 -16.96 -1.99 -1.27
C LEU A 86 -16.64 -2.11 0.23
N MET A 87 -15.68 -1.33 0.74
CA MET A 87 -15.13 -1.47 2.09
C MET A 87 -14.75 -0.10 2.68
N PRO A 88 -15.71 0.72 3.15
CA PRO A 88 -15.42 2.08 3.62
C PRO A 88 -14.41 2.14 4.77
N ALA A 89 -14.43 1.14 5.65
CA ALA A 89 -13.54 1.03 6.81
C ALA A 89 -12.12 0.51 6.49
N SER A 90 -11.81 0.22 5.23
CA SER A 90 -10.54 -0.45 4.82
C SER A 90 -9.29 0.43 4.84
N GLY A 91 -9.45 1.77 4.87
CA GLY A 91 -8.32 2.70 4.75
C GLY A 91 -7.87 3.01 3.32
N PHE A 92 -8.54 2.48 2.28
CA PHE A 92 -8.18 2.77 0.88
C PHE A 92 -8.16 4.27 0.56
N TRP A 93 -8.97 5.07 1.25
CA TRP A 93 -8.97 6.53 1.15
C TRP A 93 -7.60 7.18 1.48
N LEU A 94 -6.69 6.49 2.17
CA LEU A 94 -5.31 6.96 2.40
C LEU A 94 -4.49 7.08 1.11
N ALA A 95 -4.90 6.42 0.02
CA ALA A 95 -4.25 6.55 -1.28
C ALA A 95 -4.79 7.75 -2.10
N LEU A 96 -5.75 8.52 -1.59
CA LEU A 96 -6.23 9.75 -2.26
C LEU A 96 -5.10 10.79 -2.44
N PRO A 97 -4.32 11.17 -1.41
CA PRO A 97 -3.24 12.14 -1.58
C PRO A 97 -2.23 11.75 -2.68
N PRO A 98 -1.62 10.55 -2.71
CA PRO A 98 -0.69 10.20 -3.78
C PRO A 98 -1.37 10.12 -5.16
N ALA A 99 -2.62 9.65 -5.25
CA ALA A 99 -3.34 9.62 -6.52
C ALA A 99 -3.55 11.03 -7.10
N ILE A 100 -3.96 11.99 -6.26
CA ILE A 100 -4.15 13.39 -6.64
C ILE A 100 -2.80 14.02 -7.03
N LEU A 101 -1.75 13.80 -6.23
CA LEU A 101 -0.41 14.34 -6.48
C LEU A 101 0.14 13.88 -7.85
N ILE A 102 -0.06 12.61 -8.22
CA ILE A 102 0.34 12.10 -9.54
C ILE A 102 -0.45 12.79 -10.67
N LEU A 103 -1.74 13.07 -10.47
CA LEU A 103 -2.58 13.70 -11.50
C LEU A 103 -2.28 15.18 -11.72
N ILE A 104 -1.98 15.91 -10.63
CA ILE A 104 -1.64 17.34 -10.70
C ILE A 104 -0.14 17.60 -10.93
N GLY A 105 0.69 16.57 -10.74
CA GLY A 105 2.14 16.64 -10.91
C GLY A 105 2.51 17.21 -12.28
N LYS A 106 3.36 18.24 -12.26
CA LYS A 106 3.95 18.82 -13.47
C LYS A 106 5.31 18.19 -13.75
N PRO A 107 5.78 18.15 -15.00
CA PRO A 107 7.17 17.84 -15.30
C PRO A 107 8.09 18.75 -14.51
N THR A 108 8.87 18.15 -13.62
CA THR A 108 10.06 18.80 -13.09
C THR A 108 10.99 18.97 -14.29
N LYS A 109 11.17 20.21 -14.75
CA LYS A 109 12.17 20.47 -15.80
C LYS A 109 13.50 19.95 -15.28
N ALA A 110 14.11 19.02 -16.03
CA ALA A 110 15.49 18.66 -15.80
C ALA A 110 16.31 19.96 -15.77
N LYS A 111 17.05 20.20 -14.69
CA LYS A 111 18.15 21.16 -14.73
C LYS A 111 19.21 20.51 -15.63
N ILE A 112 19.19 20.89 -16.91
CA ILE A 112 20.29 20.63 -17.85
C ILE A 112 21.47 21.52 -17.44
#